data_AF-A0A0Q4DW21-F1
#
_entry.id   AF-A0A0Q4DW21-F1
#
_cell.length_a   1.000
_cell.length_b   1.000
_cell.length_c   1.000
_cell.angle_alpha   90.00
_cell.angle_beta   90.00
_cell.angle_gamma   90.00
#
_symmetry.space_group_name_H-M   'P 1'
#
loop_
_entity.id
_entity.type
_entity.pdbx_description
1 polymer ?
#
loop_
_entity_poly.entity_id
_entity_poly.type
_entity_poly.pdbx_seq_one_letter_code
_entity_poly.pdbx_strand_id
1 'polypeptide(L)'
;MSRAQYNSAQQTRATRALIRSTGAHFAGRERGRDRAVHRESYDVHDSRAQVSRQLADGTEAATHAFVDALVKTAREFDLFERGKGKARPLKDTGIVVLEALLRQHWHEFKTGRIDPAISQLMKATGYVRQTIVDALARLERHGFIGWVRRTIRISDPIPGGPIRQQTNNSYFVDEARIASRAGRNVRDRFRQLLARAKARMALRAKQRPTASPLPTPSPAPRPAATTGLAAALAALGAAVDRGSGPSLDNGLSPPSE
;
A
#
# COMPACT_ATOMS: atom_id res chain seq x y z
N MET A 1 -10.00 -46.35 -5.55
CA MET A 1 -11.18 -45.89 -6.30
C MET A 1 -10.78 -45.72 -7.75
N SER A 2 -11.47 -46.39 -8.68
CA SER A 2 -11.13 -46.40 -10.11
C SER A 2 -11.41 -45.02 -10.76
N ARG A 3 -10.58 -44.61 -11.73
CA ARG A 3 -10.72 -43.36 -12.52
C ARG A 3 -12.12 -43.21 -13.13
N ALA A 4 -12.76 -44.34 -13.47
CA ALA A 4 -14.13 -44.38 -13.98
C ALA A 4 -15.20 -43.99 -12.93
N GLN A 5 -15.00 -44.40 -11.66
CA GLN A 5 -15.91 -44.08 -10.56
C GLN A 5 -15.81 -42.60 -10.13
N TYR A 6 -14.62 -41.99 -10.29
CA TYR A 6 -14.43 -40.57 -10.06
C TYR A 6 -15.14 -39.72 -11.14
N ASN A 7 -15.03 -40.12 -12.41
CA ASN A 7 -15.68 -39.42 -13.52
C ASN A 7 -17.21 -39.52 -13.45
N SER A 8 -17.78 -40.68 -13.09
CA SER A 8 -19.23 -40.82 -12.93
C SER A 8 -19.78 -40.00 -11.76
N ALA A 9 -19.04 -39.89 -10.66
CA ALA A 9 -19.40 -39.04 -9.52
C ALA A 9 -19.35 -37.54 -9.88
N GLN A 10 -18.37 -37.11 -10.69
CA GLN A 10 -18.29 -35.73 -11.20
C GLN A 10 -19.43 -35.43 -12.19
N GLN A 11 -19.73 -36.35 -13.10
CA GLN A 11 -20.84 -36.22 -14.05
C GLN A 11 -22.21 -36.14 -13.34
N THR A 12 -22.40 -36.93 -12.29
CA THR A 12 -23.63 -36.91 -11.45
C THR A 12 -23.78 -35.60 -10.68
N ARG A 13 -22.67 -35.01 -10.21
CA ARG A 13 -22.69 -33.70 -9.54
C ARG A 13 -22.99 -32.57 -10.53
N ALA A 14 -22.40 -32.63 -11.73
CA ALA A 14 -22.63 -31.65 -12.79
C ALA A 14 -24.09 -31.66 -13.30
N THR A 15 -24.66 -32.85 -13.55
CA THR A 15 -26.08 -32.98 -13.94
C THR A 15 -27.04 -32.52 -12.85
N ARG A 16 -26.76 -32.85 -11.57
CA ARG A 16 -27.56 -32.32 -10.45
C ARG A 16 -27.45 -30.80 -10.30
N ALA A 17 -26.31 -30.20 -10.62
CA ALA A 17 -26.14 -28.75 -10.60
C ALA A 17 -26.97 -28.08 -11.70
N LEU A 18 -26.95 -28.63 -12.92
CA LEU A 18 -27.74 -28.17 -14.07
C LEU A 18 -29.24 -28.30 -13.82
N ILE A 19 -29.74 -29.47 -13.41
CA ILE A 19 -31.18 -29.66 -13.14
C ILE A 19 -31.66 -28.68 -12.06
N ARG A 20 -30.83 -28.41 -11.05
CA ARG A 20 -31.15 -27.49 -9.97
C ARG A 20 -31.08 -26.02 -10.40
N SER A 21 -30.19 -25.64 -11.32
CA SER A 21 -30.13 -24.26 -11.86
C SER A 21 -31.29 -24.00 -12.80
N THR A 22 -31.59 -24.93 -13.69
CA THR A 22 -32.71 -24.85 -14.64
C THR A 22 -34.06 -24.83 -13.91
N GLY A 23 -34.25 -25.69 -12.91
CA GLY A 23 -35.48 -25.71 -12.10
C GLY A 23 -35.69 -24.43 -11.27
N ALA A 24 -34.61 -23.75 -10.84
CA ALA A 24 -34.71 -22.46 -10.15
C ALA A 24 -35.12 -21.32 -11.10
N HIS A 25 -34.65 -21.37 -12.36
CA HIS A 25 -34.98 -20.40 -13.40
C HIS A 25 -36.45 -20.47 -13.82
N PHE A 26 -37.00 -21.67 -13.99
CA PHE A 26 -38.41 -21.86 -14.36
C PHE A 26 -39.39 -21.57 -13.21
N ALA A 27 -38.96 -21.67 -11.95
CA ALA A 27 -39.83 -21.44 -10.79
C ALA A 27 -39.97 -19.95 -10.41
N GLY A 28 -39.38 -19.01 -11.16
CA GLY A 28 -39.37 -17.58 -10.82
C GLY A 28 -38.69 -17.25 -9.49
N ARG A 29 -37.99 -18.23 -8.89
CA ARG A 29 -37.26 -18.07 -7.62
C ARG A 29 -35.84 -17.65 -7.97
N GLU A 30 -35.59 -16.34 -8.05
CA GLU A 30 -34.23 -15.84 -7.97
C GLU A 30 -33.57 -16.42 -6.71
N ARG A 31 -32.44 -17.11 -6.87
CA ARG A 31 -31.69 -17.63 -5.72
C ARG A 31 -31.25 -16.42 -4.88
N GLY A 32 -31.84 -16.30 -3.69
CA GLY A 32 -31.63 -15.15 -2.80
C GLY A 32 -30.16 -14.89 -2.45
N ARG A 33 -29.87 -13.60 -2.18
CA ARG A 33 -28.60 -12.95 -1.77
C ARG A 33 -27.39 -13.88 -1.61
N ASP A 34 -26.35 -13.59 -2.38
CA ASP A 34 -24.95 -14.04 -2.24
C ASP A 34 -24.63 -14.61 -0.85
N ARG A 35 -24.81 -15.93 -0.67
CA ARG A 35 -24.54 -16.60 0.61
C ARG A 35 -23.06 -16.60 0.97
N ALA A 36 -22.18 -16.36 0.00
CA ALA A 36 -20.74 -16.25 0.17
C ALA A 36 -20.30 -14.90 0.79
N VAL A 37 -21.20 -13.91 0.86
CA VAL A 37 -20.88 -12.56 1.33
C VAL A 37 -21.44 -12.35 2.74
N HIS A 38 -20.59 -11.86 3.64
CA HIS A 38 -21.01 -11.52 4.98
C HIS A 38 -21.97 -10.33 4.96
N ARG A 39 -22.99 -10.35 5.84
CA ARG A 39 -23.89 -9.21 6.07
C ARG A 39 -23.04 -7.98 6.43
N GLU A 40 -23.38 -6.80 5.91
CA GLU A 40 -22.61 -5.54 6.09
C GLU A 40 -21.29 -5.45 5.29
N SER A 41 -21.17 -6.21 4.19
CA SER A 41 -20.11 -5.98 3.21
C SER A 41 -20.63 -5.11 2.06
N TYR A 42 -19.84 -4.12 1.67
CA TYR A 42 -20.21 -3.16 0.61
C TYR A 42 -19.43 -3.43 -0.66
N ASP A 43 -19.95 -3.03 -1.82
CA ASP A 43 -19.18 -3.07 -3.05
C ASP A 43 -17.99 -2.12 -2.95
N VAL A 44 -16.84 -2.46 -3.54
CA VAL A 44 -15.67 -1.57 -3.54
C VAL A 44 -16.00 -0.19 -4.11
N HIS A 45 -16.90 -0.10 -5.09
CA HIS A 45 -17.29 1.18 -5.69
C HIS A 45 -18.39 1.91 -4.90
N ASP A 46 -18.93 1.33 -3.83
CA ASP A 46 -19.90 2.00 -2.96
C ASP A 46 -19.20 3.07 -2.11
N SER A 47 -19.81 4.25 -2.01
CA SER A 47 -19.43 5.33 -1.09
C SER A 47 -19.16 4.87 0.34
N ARG A 48 -19.91 3.87 0.84
CA ARG A 48 -19.74 3.31 2.19
C ARG A 48 -18.47 2.48 2.34
N ALA A 49 -17.93 1.94 1.25
CA ALA A 49 -16.65 1.23 1.23
C ALA A 49 -15.44 2.17 1.09
N GLN A 50 -15.68 3.43 0.69
CA GLN A 50 -14.67 4.46 0.49
C GLN A 50 -14.39 5.22 1.79
N VAL A 51 -13.80 4.52 2.76
CA VAL A 51 -13.46 5.06 4.09
C VAL A 51 -12.06 5.65 4.20
N SER A 52 -11.25 5.50 3.14
CA SER A 52 -9.92 6.09 3.07
C SER A 52 -10.02 7.60 3.13
N ARG A 53 -9.32 8.18 4.10
CA ARG A 53 -9.15 9.63 4.24
C ARG A 53 -7.67 9.92 4.19
N GLN A 54 -7.29 11.02 3.57
CA GLN A 54 -5.92 11.48 3.57
C GLN A 54 -5.41 11.60 5.01
N LEU A 55 -4.27 10.97 5.31
CA LEU A 55 -3.63 11.10 6.60
C LEU A 55 -2.84 12.41 6.65
N ALA A 56 -3.10 13.21 7.68
CA ALA A 56 -2.44 14.51 7.87
C ALA A 56 -2.50 15.39 6.61
N ASP A 57 -1.37 15.95 6.21
CA ASP A 57 -1.27 16.93 5.12
C ASP A 57 -0.91 16.24 3.78
N GLY A 58 -1.06 14.91 3.69
CA GLY A 58 -0.79 14.11 2.49
C GLY A 58 0.68 13.88 2.15
N THR A 59 1.60 14.48 2.91
CA THR A 59 3.04 14.27 2.76
C THR A 59 3.50 13.03 3.53
N GLU A 60 4.54 12.38 3.02
CA GLU A 60 5.15 11.20 3.67
C GLU A 60 5.61 11.51 5.10
N ALA A 61 6.35 12.60 5.29
CA ALA A 61 6.85 13.02 6.60
C ALA A 61 5.71 13.30 7.61
N ALA A 62 4.65 13.98 7.17
CA ALA A 62 3.49 14.22 8.02
C ALA A 62 2.72 12.93 8.34
N THR A 63 2.62 12.00 7.39
CA THR A 63 2.00 10.70 7.59
C THR A 63 2.79 9.88 8.60
N HIS A 64 4.13 9.82 8.49
CA HIS A 64 4.97 9.15 9.48
C HIS A 64 4.82 9.76 10.87
N ALA A 65 4.82 11.10 10.98
CA ALA A 65 4.59 11.78 12.24
C ALA A 65 3.21 11.44 12.85
N PHE A 66 2.18 11.33 12.02
CA PHE A 66 0.84 10.90 12.42
C PHE A 66 0.85 9.46 12.95
N VAL A 67 1.45 8.52 12.21
CA VAL A 67 1.55 7.12 12.61
C VAL A 67 2.36 6.98 13.90
N ASP A 68 3.50 7.66 14.02
CA ASP A 68 4.33 7.66 15.23
C ASP A 68 3.56 8.18 16.45
N ALA A 69 2.82 9.29 16.28
CA ALA A 69 1.99 9.84 17.34
C ALA A 69 0.90 8.86 17.76
N LEU A 70 0.21 8.23 16.80
CA LEU A 70 -0.87 7.29 17.07
C LEU A 70 -0.37 6.02 17.77
N VAL A 71 0.70 5.41 17.27
CA VAL A 71 1.33 4.23 17.88
C VAL A 71 1.81 4.56 19.28
N LYS A 72 2.42 5.74 19.49
CA LYS A 72 2.83 6.19 20.82
C LYS A 72 1.64 6.37 21.75
N THR A 73 0.54 6.98 21.29
CA THR A 73 -0.69 7.09 22.07
C THR A 73 -1.25 5.71 22.43
N ALA A 74 -1.26 4.76 21.50
CA ALA A 74 -1.72 3.40 21.77
C ALA A 74 -0.88 2.70 22.84
N ARG A 75 0.45 2.87 22.79
CA ARG A 75 1.38 2.35 23.83
C ARG A 75 1.12 2.99 25.20
N GLU A 76 0.94 4.31 25.25
CA GLU A 76 0.64 5.04 26.49
C GLU A 76 -0.72 4.63 27.07
N PHE A 77 -1.75 4.51 26.23
CA PHE A 77 -3.09 4.02 26.60
C PHE A 77 -3.04 2.61 27.19
N ASP A 78 -2.36 1.70 26.50
CA ASP A 78 -2.27 0.29 26.91
C ASP A 78 -1.51 0.11 28.23
N LEU A 79 -0.60 1.03 28.57
CA LEU A 79 0.08 1.07 29.85
C LEU A 79 -0.80 1.72 30.94
N PHE A 80 -1.51 2.80 30.63
CA PHE A 80 -2.33 3.54 31.59
C PHE A 80 -3.56 2.73 32.02
N GLU A 81 -4.25 2.10 31.08
CA GLU A 81 -5.43 1.26 31.34
C GLU A 81 -5.08 -0.12 31.91
N ARG A 82 -3.77 -0.41 32.11
CA ARG A 82 -3.33 -1.62 32.78
C ARG A 82 -3.67 -1.53 34.28
N GLY A 83 -4.84 -2.02 34.65
CA GLY A 83 -5.19 -2.22 36.05
C GLY A 83 -4.27 -3.23 36.75
N LYS A 84 -4.11 -3.11 38.08
CA LYS A 84 -3.32 -4.05 38.90
C LYS A 84 -3.81 -5.49 38.65
N GLY A 85 -2.91 -6.38 38.23
CA GLY A 85 -3.20 -7.79 37.95
C GLY A 85 -4.01 -8.07 36.68
N LYS A 86 -4.40 -7.05 35.90
CA LYS A 86 -5.16 -7.23 34.66
C LYS A 86 -4.24 -7.27 33.44
N ALA A 87 -4.68 -8.01 32.42
CA ALA A 87 -4.01 -8.01 31.12
C ALA A 87 -4.10 -6.63 30.46
N ARG A 88 -3.05 -6.28 29.70
CA ARG A 88 -3.00 -5.05 28.90
C ARG A 88 -4.12 -5.07 27.83
N PRO A 89 -4.91 -4.00 27.64
CA PRO A 89 -6.07 -3.99 26.74
C PRO A 89 -5.76 -4.30 25.27
N LEU A 90 -4.68 -3.74 24.73
CA LEU A 90 -4.23 -3.94 23.35
C LEU A 90 -3.23 -5.11 23.25
N LYS A 91 -2.39 -5.28 24.29
CA LYS A 91 -1.19 -6.15 24.29
C LYS A 91 -0.15 -5.68 23.28
N ASP A 92 1.10 -6.15 23.44
CA ASP A 92 2.19 -5.81 22.51
C ASP A 92 1.86 -6.26 21.07
N THR A 93 1.17 -7.38 20.90
CA THR A 93 0.70 -7.85 19.59
C THR A 93 -0.24 -6.85 18.91
N GLY A 94 -1.10 -6.17 19.66
CA GLY A 94 -1.97 -5.11 19.13
C GLY A 94 -1.17 -3.92 18.62
N ILE A 95 -0.15 -3.51 19.38
CA ILE A 95 0.73 -2.39 19.01
C ILE A 95 1.54 -2.73 17.74
N VAL A 96 2.13 -3.92 17.67
CA VAL A 96 2.91 -4.38 16.52
C VAL A 96 2.02 -4.49 15.27
N VAL A 97 0.80 -5.02 15.41
CA VAL A 97 -0.15 -5.10 14.29
C VAL A 97 -0.59 -3.70 13.83
N LEU A 98 -0.85 -2.77 14.75
CA LEU A 98 -1.17 -1.38 14.41
C LEU A 98 -0.02 -0.71 13.64
N GLU A 99 1.21 -0.92 14.11
CA GLU A 99 2.40 -0.38 13.48
C GLU A 99 2.62 -0.98 12.08
N ALA A 100 2.49 -2.30 11.92
CA ALA A 100 2.59 -2.96 10.61
C ALA A 100 1.49 -2.49 9.64
N LEU A 101 0.23 -2.41 10.13
CA LEU A 101 -0.91 -1.96 9.35
C LEU A 101 -0.69 -0.56 8.74
N LEU A 102 -0.10 0.35 9.52
CA LEU A 102 0.06 1.75 9.12
C LEU A 102 1.42 2.05 8.45
N ARG A 103 2.50 1.37 8.83
CA ARG A 103 3.86 1.62 8.30
C ARG A 103 4.24 0.82 7.07
N GLN A 104 3.64 -0.34 6.82
CA GLN A 104 4.05 -1.19 5.68
C GLN A 104 3.07 -1.16 4.52
N HIS A 105 1.88 -0.60 4.71
CA HIS A 105 0.79 -0.62 3.72
C HIS A 105 0.29 0.78 3.34
N TRP A 106 1.16 1.80 3.41
CA TRP A 106 0.85 3.20 3.13
C TRP A 106 0.79 3.57 1.64
N HIS A 107 0.54 2.60 0.74
CA HIS A 107 0.81 2.73 -0.70
C HIS A 107 0.14 3.89 -1.45
N GLU A 108 -0.67 4.72 -0.78
CA GLU A 108 -1.04 6.01 -1.32
C GLU A 108 -1.17 7.07 -0.22
N PHE A 109 -0.08 7.77 0.12
CA PHE A 109 -0.10 8.89 1.08
C PHE A 109 -1.12 9.97 0.72
N LYS A 110 -1.33 10.18 -0.59
CA LYS A 110 -2.28 11.15 -1.11
C LYS A 110 -3.73 10.73 -0.87
N THR A 111 -4.04 9.45 -1.10
CA THR A 111 -5.42 8.91 -0.99
C THR A 111 -5.73 8.43 0.43
N GLY A 112 -4.71 8.10 1.25
CA GLY A 112 -4.87 7.54 2.59
C GLY A 112 -5.51 6.16 2.59
N ARG A 113 -5.34 5.40 1.50
CA ARG A 113 -5.94 4.07 1.32
C ARG A 113 -5.14 3.03 2.09
N ILE A 114 -5.81 2.32 3.01
CA ILE A 114 -5.23 1.25 3.82
C ILE A 114 -6.07 -0.01 3.60
N ASP A 115 -5.60 -0.93 2.75
CA ASP A 115 -6.32 -2.18 2.48
C ASP A 115 -5.43 -3.42 2.35
N PRO A 116 -4.57 -3.70 3.35
CA PRO A 116 -3.78 -4.91 3.35
C PRO A 116 -4.65 -6.16 3.49
N ALA A 117 -4.22 -7.21 2.80
CA ALA A 117 -4.69 -8.56 3.06
C ALA A 117 -4.20 -9.02 4.43
N ILE A 118 -4.99 -9.87 5.12
CA ILE A 118 -4.56 -10.46 6.40
C ILE A 118 -3.25 -11.26 6.21
N SER A 119 -3.07 -11.94 5.07
CA SER A 119 -1.84 -12.66 4.73
C SER A 119 -0.61 -11.74 4.64
N GLN A 120 -0.77 -10.49 4.18
CA GLN A 120 0.30 -9.52 4.17
C GLN A 120 0.70 -9.12 5.59
N LEU A 121 -0.29 -8.89 6.48
CA LEU A 121 -0.03 -8.64 7.90
C LEU A 121 0.64 -9.83 8.60
N MET A 122 0.30 -11.05 8.22
CA MET A 122 0.97 -12.27 8.71
C MET A 122 2.45 -12.28 8.31
N LYS A 123 2.74 -12.01 7.04
CA LYS A 123 4.13 -11.94 6.53
C LYS A 123 4.93 -10.82 7.19
N ALA A 124 4.29 -9.67 7.41
CA ALA A 124 4.85 -8.49 8.05
C ALA A 124 5.24 -8.71 9.52
N THR A 125 4.35 -9.34 10.29
CA THR A 125 4.48 -9.46 11.75
C THR A 125 5.04 -10.80 12.20
N GLY A 126 5.01 -11.83 11.33
CA GLY A 126 5.30 -13.21 11.69
C GLY A 126 4.20 -13.89 12.52
N TYR A 127 3.06 -13.22 12.76
CA TYR A 127 1.97 -13.79 13.55
C TYR A 127 1.02 -14.64 12.73
N VAL A 128 0.42 -15.62 13.40
CA VAL A 128 -0.66 -16.44 12.83
C VAL A 128 -1.93 -15.60 12.63
N ARG A 129 -2.76 -16.04 11.69
CA ARG A 129 -4.00 -15.35 11.30
C ARG A 129 -4.89 -14.98 12.50
N GLN A 130 -5.07 -15.91 13.44
CA GLN A 130 -5.96 -15.72 14.59
C GLN A 130 -5.47 -14.56 15.48
N THR A 131 -4.17 -14.53 15.78
CA THR A 131 -3.55 -13.46 16.58
C THR A 131 -3.79 -12.08 15.97
N ILE A 132 -3.70 -11.97 14.65
CA ILE A 132 -3.94 -10.71 13.94
C ILE A 132 -5.41 -10.32 14.00
N VAL A 133 -6.33 -11.25 13.75
CA VAL A 133 -7.77 -11.00 13.85
C VAL A 133 -8.14 -10.54 15.27
N ASP A 134 -7.60 -11.20 16.29
CA ASP A 134 -7.84 -10.82 17.69
C ASP A 134 -7.22 -9.47 18.03
N ALA A 135 -6.04 -9.16 17.50
CA ALA A 135 -5.39 -7.86 17.68
C ALA A 135 -6.20 -6.73 17.03
N LEU A 136 -6.65 -6.93 15.79
CA LEU A 136 -7.52 -5.99 15.08
C LEU A 136 -8.83 -5.77 15.86
N ALA A 137 -9.46 -6.83 16.35
CA ALA A 137 -10.67 -6.74 17.19
C ALA A 137 -10.47 -5.89 18.45
N ARG A 138 -9.33 -6.01 19.13
CA ARG A 138 -9.01 -5.17 20.29
C ARG A 138 -8.78 -3.70 19.89
N LEU A 139 -8.02 -3.46 18.83
CA LEU A 139 -7.77 -2.10 18.32
C LEU A 139 -9.08 -1.40 17.92
N GLU A 140 -10.01 -2.14 17.28
CA GLU A 140 -11.31 -1.63 16.89
C GLU A 140 -12.20 -1.34 18.10
N ARG A 141 -12.23 -2.25 19.08
CA ARG A 141 -12.96 -2.06 20.35
C ARG A 141 -12.54 -0.80 21.07
N HIS A 142 -11.26 -0.45 21.05
CA HIS A 142 -10.74 0.79 21.66
C HIS A 142 -10.70 1.99 20.69
N GLY A 143 -11.15 1.82 19.44
CA GLY A 143 -11.33 2.92 18.49
C GLY A 143 -10.05 3.43 17.83
N PHE A 144 -8.91 2.75 18.00
CA PHE A 144 -7.67 3.10 17.30
C PHE A 144 -7.77 2.86 15.79
N ILE A 145 -8.57 1.87 15.39
CA ILE A 145 -8.86 1.59 13.98
C ILE A 145 -10.36 1.35 13.79
N GLY A 146 -10.83 1.53 12.57
CA GLY A 146 -12.06 0.96 12.05
C GLY A 146 -11.77 0.20 10.76
N TRP A 147 -12.70 -0.67 10.35
CA TRP A 147 -12.64 -1.26 9.02
C TRP A 147 -14.02 -1.43 8.41
N VAL A 148 -14.03 -1.52 7.08
CA VAL A 148 -15.18 -1.86 6.27
C VAL A 148 -14.86 -3.10 5.46
N ARG A 149 -15.78 -4.07 5.50
CA ARG A 149 -15.71 -5.27 4.68
C ARG A 149 -16.13 -4.91 3.25
N ARG A 150 -15.35 -5.34 2.27
CA ARG A 150 -15.56 -5.00 0.87
C ARG A 150 -15.82 -6.24 0.03
N THR A 151 -16.53 -6.05 -1.08
CA THR A 151 -16.82 -7.06 -2.09
C THR A 151 -16.59 -6.49 -3.47
N ILE A 152 -16.21 -7.35 -4.41
CA ILE A 152 -16.16 -7.02 -5.83
C ILE A 152 -17.15 -7.91 -6.57
N ARG A 153 -17.77 -7.40 -7.63
CA ARG A 153 -18.51 -8.25 -8.56
C ARG A 153 -17.54 -9.12 -9.35
N ILE A 154 -17.89 -10.39 -9.50
CA ILE A 154 -17.16 -11.33 -10.36
C ILE A 154 -17.55 -11.01 -11.80
N SER A 155 -16.57 -10.84 -12.69
CA SER A 155 -16.78 -10.45 -14.08
C SER A 155 -17.45 -11.54 -14.92
N ASP A 156 -17.17 -12.81 -14.62
CA ASP A 156 -17.76 -13.98 -15.28
C ASP A 156 -18.27 -14.98 -14.23
N PRO A 157 -19.46 -14.76 -13.66
CA PRO A 157 -20.00 -15.63 -12.63
C PRO A 157 -20.51 -16.93 -13.25
N ILE A 158 -20.11 -18.07 -12.67
CA ILE A 158 -20.65 -19.38 -13.06
C ILE A 158 -22.19 -19.37 -12.90
N PRO A 159 -22.96 -19.87 -13.87
CA PRO A 159 -24.42 -19.91 -13.79
C PRO A 159 -24.92 -20.57 -12.49
N GLY A 160 -25.59 -19.77 -11.64
CA GLY A 160 -26.09 -20.22 -10.33
C GLY A 160 -25.06 -20.21 -9.19
N GLY A 161 -23.86 -19.70 -9.42
CA GLY A 161 -22.82 -19.44 -8.42
C GLY A 161 -22.89 -18.02 -7.80
N PRO A 162 -21.97 -17.70 -6.87
CA PRO A 162 -21.88 -16.37 -6.28
C PRO A 162 -21.60 -15.30 -7.34
N ILE A 163 -22.23 -14.13 -7.21
CA ILE A 163 -22.05 -12.98 -8.12
C ILE A 163 -20.97 -12.04 -7.58
N ARG A 164 -20.73 -12.05 -6.26
CA ARG A 164 -19.73 -11.22 -5.61
C ARG A 164 -18.71 -12.05 -4.83
N GLN A 165 -17.48 -11.58 -4.83
CA GLN A 165 -16.38 -12.13 -4.04
C GLN A 165 -15.94 -11.13 -2.98
N GLN A 166 -15.64 -11.65 -1.78
CA GLN A 166 -15.04 -10.84 -0.72
C GLN A 166 -13.61 -10.43 -1.11
N THR A 167 -13.31 -9.16 -0.93
CA THR A 167 -11.96 -8.60 -1.15
C THR A 167 -11.35 -8.16 0.18
N ASN A 168 -10.15 -7.57 0.11
CA ASN A 168 -9.47 -7.04 1.29
C ASN A 168 -10.34 -5.97 1.97
N ASN A 169 -10.40 -6.04 3.29
CA ASN A 169 -11.03 -5.00 4.10
C ASN A 169 -10.30 -3.68 3.90
N SER A 170 -11.04 -2.57 3.96
CA SER A 170 -10.46 -1.24 4.03
C SER A 170 -10.43 -0.79 5.48
N TYR A 171 -9.27 -0.37 5.96
CA TYR A 171 -9.04 0.14 7.30
C TYR A 171 -8.95 1.65 7.28
N PHE A 172 -9.31 2.28 8.39
CA PHE A 172 -9.21 3.72 8.56
C PHE A 172 -8.96 4.08 10.02
N VAL A 173 -8.44 5.27 10.25
CA VAL A 173 -8.25 5.86 11.58
C VAL A 173 -9.22 7.03 11.70
N ASP A 174 -9.92 7.12 12.83
CA ASP A 174 -10.85 8.20 13.11
C ASP A 174 -10.69 8.68 14.55
N GLU A 175 -10.35 9.96 14.71
CA GLU A 175 -10.17 10.60 16.02
C GLU A 175 -11.45 10.59 16.86
N ALA A 176 -12.62 10.65 16.22
CA ALA A 176 -13.90 10.60 16.93
C ALA A 176 -14.12 9.22 17.57
N ARG A 177 -13.65 8.15 16.93
CA ARG A 177 -13.68 6.79 17.49
C ARG A 177 -12.73 6.64 18.65
N ILE A 178 -11.53 7.21 18.57
CA ILE A 178 -10.59 7.25 19.70
C ILE A 178 -11.25 7.95 20.90
N ALA A 179 -11.87 9.11 20.69
CA ALA A 179 -12.51 9.86 21.77
C ALA A 179 -13.68 9.12 22.42
N SER A 180 -14.50 8.45 21.61
CA SER A 180 -15.70 7.74 22.09
C SER A 180 -15.40 6.37 22.70
N ARG A 181 -14.38 5.66 22.21
CA ARG A 181 -14.06 4.28 22.65
C ARG A 181 -12.89 4.18 23.63
N ALA A 182 -11.81 4.95 23.42
CA ALA A 182 -10.66 5.01 24.34
C ALA A 182 -10.73 6.19 25.32
N GLY A 183 -11.50 7.23 25.00
CA GLY A 183 -11.74 8.39 25.85
C GLY A 183 -11.14 9.69 25.30
N ARG A 184 -11.73 10.83 25.71
CA ARG A 184 -11.32 12.17 25.25
C ARG A 184 -9.85 12.47 25.55
N ASN A 185 -9.36 12.08 26.74
CA ASN A 185 -7.98 12.29 27.16
C ASN A 185 -6.97 11.60 26.22
N VAL A 186 -7.33 10.42 25.69
CA VAL A 186 -6.49 9.66 24.77
C VAL A 186 -6.40 10.37 23.41
N ARG A 187 -7.54 10.85 22.89
CA ARG A 187 -7.56 11.68 21.67
C ARG A 187 -6.75 12.96 21.86
N ASP A 188 -6.93 13.65 22.97
CA ASP A 188 -6.25 14.92 23.22
C ASP A 188 -4.74 14.71 23.39
N ARG A 189 -4.33 13.59 23.99
CA ARG A 189 -2.93 13.16 24.02
C ARG A 189 -2.38 12.87 22.62
N PHE A 190 -3.14 12.18 21.77
CA PHE A 190 -2.77 11.98 20.37
C PHE A 190 -2.54 13.30 19.63
N ARG A 191 -3.48 14.26 19.76
CA ARG A 191 -3.34 15.60 19.18
C ARG A 191 -2.11 16.34 19.70
N GLN A 192 -1.83 16.23 21.00
CA GLN A 192 -0.64 16.84 21.60
C GLN A 192 0.65 16.26 21.02
N LEU A 193 0.73 14.94 20.86
CA LEU A 193 1.90 14.28 20.26
C LEU A 193 2.08 14.67 18.79
N LEU A 194 0.98 14.72 18.03
CA LEU A 194 1.00 15.15 16.63
C LEU A 194 1.42 16.61 16.49
N ALA A 195 0.89 17.52 17.30
CA ALA A 195 1.27 18.93 17.32
C ALA A 195 2.77 19.11 17.64
N ARG A 196 3.29 18.36 18.62
CA ARG A 196 4.73 18.35 18.94
C ARG A 196 5.58 17.84 17.77
N ALA A 197 5.12 16.81 17.07
CA ALA A 197 5.82 16.29 15.90
C ALA A 197 5.83 17.33 14.76
N LYS A 198 4.69 17.96 14.47
CA LYS A 198 4.59 19.06 13.49
C LYS A 198 5.52 20.24 13.85
N ALA A 199 5.56 20.66 15.11
CA ALA A 199 6.45 21.72 15.57
C ALA A 199 7.93 21.36 15.37
N ARG A 200 8.32 20.12 15.69
CA ARG A 200 9.69 19.63 15.45
C ARG A 200 10.06 19.61 13.97
N MET A 201 9.13 19.21 13.10
CA MET A 201 9.35 19.25 11.65
C MET A 201 9.51 20.68 11.14
N ALA A 202 8.69 21.63 11.61
CA ALA A 202 8.80 23.03 11.24
C ALA A 202 10.15 23.64 11.70
N LEU A 203 10.60 23.32 12.91
CA LEU A 203 11.93 23.73 13.40
C LEU A 203 13.06 23.15 12.54
N ARG A 204 12.99 21.85 12.19
CA ARG A 204 13.95 21.21 11.30
C ARG A 204 13.97 21.81 9.90
N ALA A 205 12.81 22.19 9.37
CA ALA A 205 12.71 22.88 8.08
C ALA A 205 13.39 24.26 8.12
N LYS A 206 13.22 25.01 9.21
CA LYS A 206 13.89 26.32 9.43
C LYS A 206 15.40 26.18 9.63
N GLN A 207 15.85 25.10 10.27
CA GLN A 207 17.27 24.82 10.53
C GLN A 207 17.98 24.19 9.33
N ARG A 208 17.25 23.74 8.31
CA ARG A 208 17.86 23.21 7.09
C ARG A 208 18.63 24.37 6.45
N PRO A 209 19.97 24.32 6.41
CA PRO A 209 20.74 25.38 5.78
C PRO A 209 20.22 25.45 4.34
N THR A 210 19.75 26.62 3.91
CA THR A 210 19.75 26.95 2.47
C THR A 210 21.14 26.59 2.01
N ALA A 211 21.24 25.57 1.14
CA ALA A 211 22.52 25.12 0.62
C ALA A 211 23.34 26.37 0.30
N SER A 212 24.49 26.53 0.96
CA SER A 212 25.42 27.60 0.60
C SER A 212 25.55 27.56 -0.92
N PRO A 213 25.48 28.70 -1.62
CA PRO A 213 25.73 28.70 -3.05
C PRO A 213 27.03 27.91 -3.25
N LEU A 214 26.99 26.90 -4.12
CA LEU A 214 28.15 26.07 -4.42
C LEU A 214 29.36 27.00 -4.51
N PRO A 215 30.46 26.73 -3.77
CA PRO A 215 31.68 27.47 -4.02
C PRO A 215 31.96 27.32 -5.52
N THR A 216 31.99 28.44 -6.24
CA THR A 216 32.44 28.48 -7.63
C THR A 216 33.71 27.62 -7.71
N PRO A 217 33.77 26.62 -8.60
CA PRO A 217 34.93 25.75 -8.66
C PRO A 217 36.17 26.62 -8.86
N SER A 218 37.05 26.60 -7.86
CA SER A 218 38.36 27.23 -7.96
C SER A 218 39.04 26.63 -9.20
N PRO A 219 39.58 27.44 -10.13
CA PRO A 219 40.21 26.91 -11.33
C PRO A 219 41.31 25.94 -10.92
N ALA A 220 41.20 24.69 -11.39
CA ALA A 220 42.16 23.65 -11.09
C ALA A 220 43.59 24.11 -11.45
N PRO A 221 44.62 23.77 -10.65
CA PRO A 221 45.99 23.99 -11.04
C PRO A 221 46.26 23.23 -12.35
N ARG A 222 46.71 23.98 -13.37
CA ARG A 222 47.07 23.46 -14.69
C ARG A 222 48.07 22.30 -14.49
N PRO A 223 47.80 21.07 -14.97
CA PRO A 223 48.82 20.02 -14.92
C PRO A 223 50.01 20.45 -15.75
N ALA A 224 51.21 20.36 -15.17
CA ALA A 224 52.46 20.62 -15.86
C ALA A 224 52.51 19.79 -17.16
N ALA A 225 52.81 20.44 -18.28
CA ALA A 225 52.83 19.81 -19.58
C ALA A 225 53.82 18.64 -19.60
N THR A 226 53.31 17.42 -19.65
CA THR A 226 54.07 16.25 -20.10
C THR A 226 54.32 16.42 -21.59
N THR A 227 55.50 16.95 -21.92
CA THR A 227 55.99 17.33 -23.25
C THR A 227 56.00 16.19 -24.29
N GLY A 228 55.70 14.95 -23.90
CA GLY A 228 55.65 13.80 -24.83
C GLY A 228 54.28 13.55 -25.48
N LEU A 229 53.17 13.68 -24.75
CA LEU A 229 51.84 13.30 -25.26
C LEU A 229 51.29 14.34 -26.26
N ALA A 230 51.51 15.62 -25.98
CA ALA A 230 51.07 16.70 -26.86
C ALA A 230 51.78 16.65 -28.23
N ALA A 231 53.07 16.31 -28.26
CA ALA A 231 53.82 16.12 -29.50
C ALA A 231 53.32 14.90 -30.29
N ALA A 232 53.02 13.78 -29.60
CA ALA A 232 52.47 12.58 -30.24
C ALA A 232 51.09 12.84 -30.87
N LEU A 233 50.21 13.60 -30.20
CA LEU A 233 48.90 13.97 -30.73
C LEU A 233 49.00 14.96 -31.90
N ALA A 234 49.93 15.91 -31.87
CA ALA A 234 50.17 16.82 -32.99
C ALA A 234 50.69 16.08 -34.24
N ALA A 235 51.58 15.10 -34.06
CA ALA A 235 52.06 14.26 -35.16
C ALA A 235 50.94 13.40 -35.78
N LEU A 236 50.02 12.88 -34.95
CA LEU A 236 48.85 12.12 -35.42
C LEU A 236 47.86 13.01 -36.18
N GLY A 237 47.57 14.22 -35.68
CA GLY A 237 46.70 15.19 -36.37
C GLY A 237 47.24 15.56 -37.75
N ALA A 238 48.54 15.86 -37.86
CA ALA A 238 49.18 16.16 -39.14
C ALA A 238 49.18 14.96 -40.11
N ALA A 239 49.14 13.72 -39.62
CA ALA A 239 49.02 12.53 -40.48
C ALA A 239 47.60 12.35 -41.03
N VAL A 240 46.57 12.70 -40.24
CA VAL A 240 45.16 12.65 -40.67
C VAL A 240 44.86 13.74 -41.70
N ASP A 241 45.37 14.97 -41.51
CA ASP A 241 45.15 16.07 -42.46
C ASP A 241 45.84 15.86 -43.81
N ARG A 242 46.95 15.09 -43.84
CA ARG A 242 47.62 14.68 -45.09
C ARG A 242 46.91 13.54 -45.83
N GLY A 243 46.00 12.84 -45.16
CA GLY A 243 45.20 11.75 -45.72
C GLY A 243 43.88 12.25 -46.32
N SER A 244 43.93 13.19 -47.27
CA SER A 244 42.77 13.47 -48.12
C SER A 244 42.68 12.45 -49.26
N GLY A 245 41.57 11.71 -49.33
CA GLY A 245 41.06 11.12 -50.57
C GLY A 245 40.00 10.03 -50.35
N PRO A 246 39.13 9.74 -51.33
CA PRO A 246 38.74 10.53 -52.51
C PRO A 246 37.26 10.95 -52.48
N SER A 247 36.97 12.04 -53.19
CA SER A 247 35.65 12.48 -53.62
C SER A 247 34.94 11.42 -54.45
N LEU A 248 33.78 10.91 -53.99
CA LEU A 248 32.86 10.15 -54.82
C LEU A 248 31.76 11.07 -55.33
N ASP A 249 31.87 11.33 -56.63
CA ASP A 249 30.93 11.97 -57.54
C ASP A 249 29.61 11.17 -57.59
N ASN A 250 28.52 11.72 -57.08
CA ASN A 250 27.18 11.12 -57.13
C ASN A 250 26.46 11.60 -58.41
N GLY A 251 26.70 10.90 -59.52
CA GLY A 251 25.96 11.04 -60.76
C GLY A 251 24.53 10.47 -60.65
N LEU A 252 23.55 11.28 -61.05
CA LEU A 252 22.14 10.92 -61.23
C LEU A 252 21.96 9.81 -62.29
N SER A 253 21.04 8.86 -62.03
CA SER A 253 19.77 8.75 -62.78
C SER A 253 18.84 7.63 -62.25
N PRO A 254 17.51 7.80 -62.32
CA PRO A 254 16.50 6.85 -61.84
C PRO A 254 16.17 5.74 -62.86
N PRO A 255 15.54 4.62 -62.42
CA PRO A 255 15.27 3.46 -63.27
C PRO A 255 14.02 3.65 -64.15
N SER A 256 14.09 3.16 -65.39
CA SER A 256 12.95 2.92 -66.28
C SER A 256 12.86 1.42 -66.61
N GLU A 257 11.61 0.93 -66.54
CA GLU A 257 11.03 -0.37 -66.97
C GLU A 257 11.45 -1.66 -66.25
#